data_AF-A0A3L7R3F9-F1
#
_entry.id   AF-A0A3L7R3F9-F1
#
_cell.length_a   1.000
_cell.length_b   1.000
_cell.length_c   1.000
_cell.angle_alpha   90.00
_cell.angle_beta   90.00
_cell.angle_gamma   90.00
#
_symmetry.space_group_name_H-M   'P 1'
#
loop_
_entity.id
_entity.type
_entity.pdbx_description
1 polymer ?
#
loop_
_entity_poly.entity_id
_entity_poly.type
_entity_poly.pdbx_seq_one_letter_code
_entity_poly.pdbx_strand_id
1 'polypeptide(L)'
;MRLRLHSPDPNSEPNPSGSANRGGQARTSTSGSAEIRSAKLAAATPAPHTAPHTAPNGDSRLNLLLTYGGWRENAFADQIPLILNRIGIRCFRAESGDEASDVIRREHVHIAVIDWSIPMHPTRAQVGGRAAPAITAGPRVLQLLRRLDQPPPTIVVRPRQSDAAEDTRTLADALRDGAFTVLDDPVPIETMLQALERVVRRHYRDHWPAA
;
A
#
# COMPACT_ATOMS: atom_id res chain seq x y z
N MET A 1 -20.28 -30.62 -51.15
CA MET A 1 -21.69 -30.32 -51.46
C MET A 1 -22.36 -29.93 -50.14
N ARG A 2 -23.04 -28.76 -50.11
CA ARG A 2 -23.72 -28.08 -48.98
C ARG A 2 -22.86 -27.26 -48.00
N LEU A 3 -22.78 -25.99 -48.38
CA LEU A 3 -22.62 -24.76 -47.60
C LEU A 3 -23.61 -24.62 -46.43
N ARG A 4 -23.18 -23.95 -45.35
CA ARG A 4 -23.90 -22.88 -44.64
C ARG A 4 -22.97 -22.23 -43.61
N LEU A 5 -22.34 -21.11 -43.99
CA LEU A 5 -21.73 -20.16 -43.06
C LEU A 5 -22.73 -19.01 -42.88
N HIS A 6 -23.07 -18.75 -41.62
CA HIS A 6 -23.97 -17.69 -41.16
C HIS A 6 -23.15 -16.40 -41.01
N SER A 7 -23.49 -15.36 -41.78
CA SER A 7 -22.99 -13.99 -41.56
C SER A 7 -23.90 -13.26 -40.57
N PRO A 8 -23.38 -12.49 -39.61
CA PRO A 8 -24.15 -11.49 -38.88
C PRO A 8 -24.13 -10.12 -39.58
N ASP A 9 -25.28 -9.45 -39.54
CA ASP A 9 -25.60 -8.14 -40.15
C ASP A 9 -24.84 -6.95 -39.53
N PRO A 10 -24.45 -5.95 -40.36
CA PRO A 10 -23.90 -4.67 -39.92
C PRO A 10 -24.93 -3.54 -40.03
N ASN A 11 -25.67 -3.22 -38.96
CA ASN A 11 -26.20 -1.87 -38.66
C ASN A 11 -27.26 -1.94 -37.55
N SER A 12 -27.02 -1.23 -36.43
CA SER A 12 -28.06 -0.63 -35.59
C SER A 12 -27.42 0.34 -34.58
N GLU A 13 -27.06 1.54 -35.05
CA GLU A 13 -27.21 2.77 -34.26
C GLU A 13 -28.57 3.40 -34.64
N PRO A 14 -29.31 4.05 -33.72
CA PRO A 14 -29.09 5.47 -33.44
C PRO A 14 -29.37 5.96 -31.99
N ASN A 15 -28.59 6.98 -31.55
CA ASN A 15 -28.93 8.33 -30.99
C ASN A 15 -30.32 8.60 -30.33
N PRO A 16 -30.59 9.77 -29.68
CA PRO A 16 -29.75 10.77 -28.98
C PRO A 16 -30.38 11.34 -27.66
N SER A 17 -29.68 12.31 -27.03
CA SER A 17 -30.22 13.51 -26.33
C SER A 17 -30.92 13.43 -24.97
N GLY A 18 -30.50 14.30 -24.02
CA GLY A 18 -31.45 14.97 -23.14
C GLY A 18 -30.95 15.56 -21.81
N SER A 19 -30.86 16.90 -21.77
CA SER A 19 -31.15 17.81 -20.62
C SER A 19 -30.11 17.92 -19.49
N ALA A 20 -29.35 19.01 -19.33
CA ALA A 20 -29.71 20.38 -18.93
C ALA A 20 -30.20 20.54 -17.47
N ASN A 21 -29.46 21.34 -16.68
CA ASN A 21 -29.91 22.58 -16.01
C ASN A 21 -29.48 22.77 -14.53
N ARG A 22 -29.33 24.06 -14.16
CA ARG A 22 -29.22 24.75 -12.85
C ARG A 22 -27.80 24.88 -12.29
N GLY A 23 -27.21 26.09 -12.18
CA GLY A 23 -27.72 27.31 -11.52
C GLY A 23 -27.13 27.32 -10.11
N GLY A 24 -26.25 28.21 -9.67
CA GLY A 24 -26.33 29.67 -9.61
C GLY A 24 -26.03 30.08 -8.15
N GLN A 25 -25.53 31.32 -7.96
CA GLN A 25 -25.24 32.04 -6.69
C GLN A 25 -23.79 31.87 -6.18
N ALA A 26 -22.89 32.86 -6.15
CA ALA A 26 -22.89 34.28 -5.74
C ALA A 26 -22.75 34.51 -4.22
N ARG A 27 -21.88 35.49 -3.88
CA ARG A 27 -21.68 36.20 -2.60
C ARG A 27 -20.65 35.54 -1.66
N THR A 28 -19.73 36.24 -0.98
CA THR A 28 -19.53 37.66 -0.68
C THR A 28 -18.11 37.87 -0.14
N SER A 29 -17.52 39.02 -0.46
CA SER A 29 -16.42 39.69 0.23
C SER A 29 -16.75 40.03 1.68
N THR A 30 -15.81 39.91 2.62
CA THR A 30 -15.73 40.85 3.76
C THR A 30 -14.30 40.98 4.27
N SER A 31 -13.81 42.21 4.18
CA SER A 31 -12.60 42.78 4.78
C SER A 31 -12.79 42.95 6.28
N GLY A 32 -11.73 42.73 7.07
CA GLY A 32 -11.77 42.86 8.52
C GLY A 32 -10.39 43.15 9.10
N SER A 33 -9.92 44.38 8.90
CA SER A 33 -8.89 45.03 9.69
C SER A 33 -9.40 45.28 11.12
N ALA A 34 -8.58 44.98 12.14
CA ALA A 34 -8.22 45.92 13.21
C ALA A 34 -7.47 45.24 14.37
N GLU A 35 -6.32 45.84 14.69
CA GLU A 35 -5.78 46.11 16.04
C GLU A 35 -5.75 45.00 17.10
N ILE A 36 -4.53 44.57 17.46
CA ILE A 36 -4.17 44.37 18.87
C ILE A 36 -2.74 44.92 19.14
N ARG A 37 -2.72 46.13 19.68
CA ARG A 37 -1.93 46.65 20.82
C ARG A 37 -0.49 46.15 21.03
N SER A 38 0.43 47.09 20.83
CA SER A 38 1.72 47.17 21.53
C SER A 38 1.54 47.15 23.06
N ALA A 39 2.26 46.25 23.74
CA ALA A 39 2.69 46.46 25.12
C ALA A 39 3.98 45.67 25.44
N LYS A 40 5.04 46.46 25.63
CA LYS A 40 6.02 46.35 26.72
C LYS A 40 6.98 45.15 26.74
N LEU A 41 8.16 45.48 26.25
CA LEU A 41 9.48 44.93 26.57
C LEU A 41 9.64 44.64 28.09
N ALA A 42 9.88 43.39 28.44
CA ALA A 42 10.49 42.99 29.70
C ALA A 42 11.49 41.86 29.39
N ALA A 43 12.76 42.17 29.56
CA ALA A 43 13.87 41.24 29.44
C ALA A 43 13.77 40.19 30.57
N ALA A 44 13.72 38.92 30.18
CA ALA A 44 13.96 37.79 31.08
C ALA A 44 14.90 36.82 30.37
N THR A 45 16.14 36.78 30.85
CA THR A 45 17.17 35.82 30.49
C THR A 45 16.67 34.38 30.73
N PRO A 46 16.55 33.52 29.71
CA PRO A 46 16.36 32.10 29.96
C PRO A 46 17.72 31.47 30.30
N ALA A 47 17.86 31.02 31.54
CA ALA A 47 18.94 30.13 31.95
C ALA A 47 18.92 28.85 31.08
N PRO A 48 20.08 28.24 30.78
CA PRO A 48 20.14 26.96 30.11
C PRO A 48 19.68 25.87 31.10
N HIS A 49 18.38 25.67 31.20
CA HIS A 49 17.83 24.44 31.76
C HIS A 49 18.05 23.34 30.71
N THR A 50 19.24 22.75 30.74
CA THR A 50 19.53 21.44 30.18
C THR A 50 18.72 20.42 30.99
N ALA A 51 17.40 20.38 30.76
CA ALA A 51 16.63 19.21 31.10
C ALA A 51 17.19 18.09 30.21
N PRO A 52 17.64 16.96 30.78
CA PRO A 52 17.92 15.80 29.95
C PRO A 52 16.62 15.52 29.19
N HIS A 53 16.69 15.54 27.86
CA HIS A 53 15.69 14.87 27.04
C HIS A 53 15.65 13.44 27.54
N THR A 54 14.69 13.15 28.42
CA THR A 54 14.29 11.79 28.73
C THR A 54 13.82 11.23 27.41
N ALA A 55 14.71 10.49 26.75
CA ALA A 55 14.35 9.71 25.58
C ALA A 55 13.10 8.92 25.97
N PRO A 56 11.99 9.00 25.21
CA PRO A 56 10.86 8.14 25.46
C PRO A 56 11.35 6.70 25.26
N ASN A 57 11.66 6.03 26.37
CA ASN A 57 11.79 4.58 26.45
C ASN A 57 10.38 4.00 26.27
N GLY A 58 9.94 3.97 25.02
CA GLY A 58 8.83 3.15 24.57
C GLY A 58 9.36 2.32 23.42
N ASP A 59 9.44 1.01 23.62
CA ASP A 59 9.72 -0.01 22.61
C ASP A 59 8.61 -0.09 21.53
N SER A 60 8.07 1.05 21.07
CA SER A 60 7.01 1.12 20.06
C SER A 60 7.58 0.86 18.67
N ARG A 61 7.97 -0.39 18.42
CA ARG A 61 8.48 -0.83 17.14
C ARG A 61 7.30 -1.12 16.21
N LEU A 62 7.31 -0.50 15.04
CA LEU A 62 6.30 -0.76 14.00
C LEU A 62 6.62 -2.08 13.34
N ASN A 63 5.61 -2.93 13.24
CA ASN A 63 5.69 -4.21 12.56
C ASN A 63 5.28 -4.06 11.09
N LEU A 64 6.18 -4.41 10.19
CA LEU A 64 5.93 -4.47 8.76
C LEU A 64 5.88 -5.94 8.31
N LEU A 65 4.78 -6.36 7.69
CA LEU A 65 4.72 -7.63 6.98
C LEU A 65 5.29 -7.42 5.57
N LEU A 66 6.27 -8.23 5.20
CA LEU A 66 6.90 -8.23 3.88
C LEU A 66 6.76 -9.62 3.27
N THR A 67 5.87 -9.77 2.31
CA THR A 67 5.79 -11.01 1.54
C THR A 67 6.62 -10.90 0.27
N TYR A 68 7.42 -11.93 -0.03
CA TYR A 68 8.25 -11.96 -1.23
C TYR A 68 8.61 -13.38 -1.63
N GLY A 69 8.39 -13.76 -2.88
CA GLY A 69 8.57 -15.13 -3.36
C GLY A 69 10.03 -15.58 -3.59
N GLY A 70 11.03 -14.76 -3.22
CA GLY A 70 12.44 -15.15 -3.17
C GLY A 70 13.17 -15.37 -4.50
N TRP A 71 12.45 -15.51 -5.62
CA TRP A 71 13.01 -16.01 -6.88
C TRP A 71 13.66 -14.94 -7.79
N ARG A 72 13.64 -13.66 -7.42
CA ARG A 72 14.17 -12.56 -8.24
C ARG A 72 15.41 -11.92 -7.59
N GLU A 73 16.49 -11.79 -8.36
CA GLU A 73 17.74 -11.18 -7.92
C GLU A 73 17.56 -9.66 -7.70
N ASN A 74 18.24 -9.11 -6.68
CA ASN A 74 18.25 -7.67 -6.32
C ASN A 74 16.89 -7.07 -5.89
N ALA A 75 16.03 -7.86 -5.23
CA ALA A 75 14.75 -7.35 -4.78
C ALA A 75 14.88 -6.39 -3.58
N PHE A 76 14.05 -5.36 -3.57
CA PHE A 76 13.85 -4.48 -2.42
C PHE A 76 13.60 -5.28 -1.12
N ALA A 77 13.06 -6.50 -1.22
CA ALA A 77 12.73 -7.36 -0.10
C ALA A 77 13.94 -7.77 0.78
N ASP A 78 15.15 -7.83 0.23
CA ASP A 78 16.35 -8.11 1.01
C ASP A 78 16.96 -6.85 1.63
N GLN A 79 16.79 -5.70 0.97
CA GLN A 79 17.36 -4.42 1.40
C GLN A 79 16.49 -3.72 2.45
N ILE A 80 15.16 -3.78 2.29
CA ILE A 80 14.19 -3.14 3.17
C ILE A 80 14.40 -3.52 4.64
N PRO A 81 14.50 -4.81 5.02
CA PRO A 81 14.75 -5.17 6.41
C PRO A 81 16.04 -4.57 6.97
N LEU A 82 17.12 -4.51 6.18
CA LEU A 82 18.42 -3.95 6.63
C LEU A 82 18.35 -2.46 6.93
N ILE A 83 17.56 -1.71 6.16
CA ILE A 83 17.37 -0.27 6.32
C ILE A 83 16.39 0.00 7.45
N LEU A 84 15.22 -0.63 7.40
CA LEU A 84 14.10 -0.33 8.28
C LEU A 84 14.33 -0.82 9.72
N ASN A 85 15.05 -1.94 9.91
CA ASN A 85 15.39 -2.43 11.25
C ASN A 85 16.22 -1.42 12.05
N ARG A 86 17.05 -0.60 11.39
CA ARG A 86 17.90 0.41 12.06
C ARG A 86 17.11 1.60 12.59
N ILE A 87 15.91 1.85 12.06
CA ILE A 87 15.03 2.94 12.48
C ILE A 87 13.87 2.45 13.36
N GLY A 88 13.97 1.23 13.91
CA GLY A 88 13.01 0.70 14.87
C GLY A 88 11.81 -0.02 14.26
N ILE A 89 11.73 -0.18 12.94
CA ILE A 89 10.71 -1.05 12.30
C ILE A 89 11.14 -2.51 12.45
N ARG A 90 10.24 -3.42 12.80
CA ARG A 90 10.48 -4.87 12.76
C ARG A 90 9.84 -5.44 11.50
N CYS A 91 10.67 -5.95 10.59
CA CYS A 91 10.17 -6.59 9.36
C CYS A 91 9.95 -8.10 9.57
N PHE A 92 8.74 -8.57 9.30
CA PHE A 92 8.39 -9.99 9.24
C PHE A 92 8.36 -10.43 7.80
N ARG A 93 9.24 -11.35 7.43
CA ARG A 93 9.26 -11.94 6.09
C ARG A 93 8.33 -13.13 6.04
N ALA A 94 7.62 -13.26 4.92
CA ALA A 94 6.86 -14.45 4.58
C ALA A 94 7.04 -14.76 3.09
N GLU A 95 7.34 -16.00 2.76
CA GLU A 95 7.58 -16.44 1.38
C GLU A 95 6.36 -17.17 0.80
N SER A 96 5.33 -17.38 1.62
CA SER A 96 4.07 -18.02 1.23
C SER A 96 2.85 -17.40 1.90
N GLY A 97 1.67 -17.74 1.39
CA GLY A 97 0.39 -17.37 1.99
C GLY A 97 0.18 -17.93 3.39
N ASP A 98 0.62 -19.16 3.64
CA ASP A 98 0.55 -19.80 4.96
C ASP A 98 1.39 -19.03 6.00
N GLU A 99 2.64 -18.72 5.67
CA GLU A 99 3.52 -17.94 6.54
C GLU A 99 2.99 -16.53 6.79
N ALA A 100 2.50 -15.86 5.73
CA ALA A 100 1.89 -14.55 5.87
C ALA A 100 0.67 -14.58 6.80
N SER A 101 -0.15 -15.62 6.68
CA SER A 101 -1.30 -15.84 7.55
C SER A 101 -0.89 -16.08 9.01
N ASP A 102 0.21 -16.81 9.23
CA ASP A 102 0.75 -17.03 10.58
C ASP A 102 1.30 -15.74 11.21
N VAL A 103 1.98 -14.90 10.43
CA VAL A 103 2.42 -13.57 10.90
C VAL A 103 1.22 -12.72 11.27
N ILE A 104 0.21 -12.62 10.40
CA ILE A 104 -1.02 -11.83 10.65
C ILE A 104 -1.73 -12.28 11.94
N ARG A 105 -1.70 -13.58 12.26
CA ARG A 105 -2.32 -14.11 13.48
C ARG A 105 -1.53 -13.82 14.76
N ARG A 106 -0.20 -13.73 14.67
CA ARG A 106 0.70 -13.65 15.84
C ARG A 106 1.13 -12.24 16.17
N GLU A 107 1.21 -11.38 15.16
CA GLU A 107 1.85 -10.09 15.25
C GLU A 107 0.87 -9.01 14.79
N HIS A 108 0.83 -7.90 15.52
CA HIS A 108 0.03 -6.75 15.10
C HIS A 108 0.72 -6.07 13.91
N VAL A 109 0.24 -6.33 12.69
CA VAL A 109 0.81 -5.78 11.45
C VAL A 109 0.33 -4.34 11.27
N HIS A 110 1.27 -3.39 11.17
CA HIS A 110 0.96 -1.97 10.99
C HIS A 110 1.02 -1.56 9.51
N ILE A 111 2.00 -2.09 8.77
CA ILE A 111 2.13 -1.86 7.33
C ILE A 111 2.34 -3.22 6.67
N ALA A 112 1.77 -3.43 5.49
CA ALA A 112 2.02 -4.64 4.72
C ALA A 112 2.56 -4.31 3.33
N VAL A 113 3.53 -5.11 2.88
CA VAL A 113 4.00 -5.15 1.49
C VAL A 113 3.72 -6.55 0.96
N ILE A 114 2.80 -6.66 0.02
CA ILE A 114 2.29 -7.92 -0.50
C ILE A 114 2.75 -8.15 -1.93
N ASP A 115 3.57 -9.17 -2.16
CA ASP A 115 3.88 -9.66 -3.49
C ASP A 115 2.69 -10.51 -3.98
N TRP A 116 2.16 -10.11 -5.13
CA TRP A 116 0.98 -10.71 -5.75
C TRP A 116 1.21 -12.16 -6.17
N SER A 117 2.47 -12.52 -6.42
CA SER A 117 2.91 -13.78 -7.00
C SER A 117 3.41 -14.81 -6.00
N ILE A 118 3.42 -14.51 -4.69
CA ILE A 118 3.84 -15.48 -3.66
C ILE A 118 2.97 -16.74 -3.76
N PRO A 119 3.56 -17.94 -3.59
CA PRO A 119 2.79 -19.17 -3.59
C PRO A 119 1.92 -19.28 -2.32
N MET A 120 0.80 -20.00 -2.41
CA MET A 120 -0.06 -20.27 -1.25
C MET A 120 0.68 -21.05 -0.17
N HIS A 121 1.40 -22.09 -0.59
CA HIS A 121 2.15 -22.98 0.28
C HIS A 121 3.66 -22.84 0.01
N PRO A 122 4.53 -23.13 0.99
CA PRO A 122 5.96 -23.19 0.76
C PRO A 122 6.28 -24.15 -0.39
N THR A 123 7.02 -23.67 -1.38
CA THR A 123 7.47 -24.50 -2.49
C THR A 123 8.48 -25.51 -1.96
N ARG A 124 8.05 -26.75 -1.68
CA ARG A 124 9.00 -27.85 -1.54
C ARG A 124 9.74 -27.97 -2.85
N ALA A 125 11.07 -27.89 -2.83
CA ALA A 125 11.92 -28.15 -3.99
C ALA A 125 11.49 -29.51 -4.59
N GLN A 126 10.70 -29.48 -5.66
CA GLN A 126 10.22 -30.69 -6.31
C GLN A 126 11.37 -31.30 -7.07
N VAL A 127 12.03 -32.27 -6.45
CA VAL A 127 12.95 -33.17 -7.14
C VAL A 127 12.10 -34.08 -8.04
N GLY A 128 12.09 -33.80 -9.35
CA GLY A 128 11.75 -34.80 -10.37
C GLY A 128 10.28 -34.91 -10.84
N GLY A 129 9.43 -33.88 -10.67
CA GLY A 129 8.05 -33.92 -11.17
C GLY A 129 7.57 -32.58 -11.73
N ARG A 130 6.68 -32.63 -12.74
CA ARG A 130 6.06 -31.44 -13.36
C ARG A 130 5.25 -30.69 -12.30
N ALA A 131 5.74 -29.51 -11.90
CA ALA A 131 5.06 -28.66 -10.93
C ALA A 131 3.66 -28.29 -11.42
N ALA A 132 2.65 -28.54 -10.58
CA ALA A 132 1.33 -27.95 -10.77
C ALA A 132 1.47 -26.42 -10.74
N PRO A 133 0.64 -25.66 -11.48
CA PRO A 133 0.67 -24.21 -11.41
C PRO A 133 0.49 -23.78 -9.95
N ALA A 134 1.48 -23.07 -9.41
CA ALA A 134 1.45 -22.61 -8.03
C ALA A 134 0.27 -21.65 -7.85
N ILE A 135 -0.67 -22.00 -6.97
CA ILE A 135 -1.76 -21.11 -6.58
C ILE A 135 -1.13 -19.90 -5.90
N THR A 136 -1.40 -18.70 -6.40
CA THR A 136 -0.87 -17.47 -5.81
C THR A 136 -1.67 -17.09 -4.56
N ALA A 137 -0.98 -16.52 -3.58
CA ALA A 137 -1.57 -16.14 -2.30
C ALA A 137 -1.77 -14.64 -2.14
N GLY A 138 -1.12 -13.80 -2.95
CA GLY A 138 -1.16 -12.34 -2.82
C GLY A 138 -2.56 -11.74 -2.66
N PRO A 139 -3.51 -12.02 -3.58
CA PRO A 139 -4.91 -11.56 -3.44
C PRO A 139 -5.56 -12.04 -2.14
N ARG A 140 -5.29 -13.29 -1.75
CA ARG A 140 -5.88 -13.89 -0.55
C ARG A 140 -5.34 -13.24 0.72
N VAL A 141 -4.05 -12.96 0.79
CA VAL A 141 -3.42 -12.27 1.93
C VAL A 141 -3.96 -10.85 2.06
N LEU A 142 -4.10 -10.12 0.96
CA LEU A 142 -4.71 -8.78 0.97
C LEU A 142 -6.15 -8.81 1.53
N GLN A 143 -6.95 -9.79 1.13
CA GLN A 143 -8.31 -9.97 1.67
C GLN A 143 -8.33 -10.31 3.16
N LEU A 144 -7.34 -11.04 3.66
CA LEU A 144 -7.21 -11.31 5.09
C LEU A 144 -6.92 -10.03 5.87
N LEU A 145 -5.94 -9.23 5.41
CA LEU A 145 -5.56 -7.96 6.03
C LEU A 145 -6.73 -6.97 6.07
N ARG A 146 -7.51 -6.88 4.98
CA ARG A 146 -8.69 -6.02 4.89
C ARG A 146 -9.76 -6.33 5.95
N ARG A 147 -9.81 -7.57 6.45
CA ARG A 147 -10.82 -8.04 7.41
C ARG A 147 -10.40 -7.87 8.87
N LEU A 148 -9.19 -7.39 9.13
CA LEU A 148 -8.76 -7.07 10.49
C LEU A 148 -9.54 -5.86 11.03
N ASP A 149 -9.67 -5.78 12.35
CA ASP A 149 -10.37 -4.65 13.01
C ASP A 149 -9.70 -3.30 12.67
N GLN A 150 -8.38 -3.31 12.56
CA GLN A 150 -7.58 -2.20 12.06
C GLN A 150 -6.79 -2.66 10.82
N PRO A 151 -7.36 -2.55 9.61
CA PRO A 151 -6.71 -3.04 8.40
C PRO A 151 -5.48 -2.16 8.08
N PRO A 152 -4.27 -2.74 7.96
CA PRO A 152 -3.07 -1.96 7.72
C PRO A 152 -3.03 -1.40 6.29
N PRO A 153 -2.46 -0.20 6.08
CA PRO A 153 -2.14 0.27 4.73
C PRO A 153 -1.23 -0.74 4.03
N THR A 154 -1.68 -1.23 2.87
CA THR A 154 -1.03 -2.33 2.17
C THR A 154 -0.50 -1.89 0.81
N ILE A 155 0.80 -2.03 0.59
CA ILE A 155 1.46 -1.83 -0.70
C ILE A 155 1.43 -3.17 -1.43
N VAL A 156 0.86 -3.22 -2.62
CA VAL A 156 0.90 -4.42 -3.46
C VAL A 156 2.03 -4.29 -4.48
N VAL A 157 2.82 -5.35 -4.63
CA VAL A 157 3.80 -5.50 -5.70
C VAL A 157 3.34 -6.62 -6.61
N ARG A 158 3.22 -6.37 -7.90
CA ARG A 158 2.77 -7.38 -8.87
C ARG A 158 3.73 -7.49 -10.06
N PRO A 159 3.82 -8.66 -10.71
CA PRO A 159 4.52 -8.76 -11.98
C PRO A 159 3.87 -7.84 -13.03
N ARG A 160 4.69 -7.18 -13.85
CA ARG A 160 4.21 -6.49 -15.05
C ARG A 160 3.47 -7.48 -15.94
N GLN A 161 2.22 -7.18 -16.27
CA GLN A 161 1.44 -7.99 -17.20
C GLN A 161 1.77 -7.60 -18.64
N SER A 162 1.80 -8.58 -19.54
CA SER A 162 1.95 -8.31 -20.98
C SER A 162 0.62 -7.92 -21.64
N ASP A 163 -0.51 -8.35 -21.08
CA ASP A 163 -1.85 -7.98 -21.52
C ASP A 163 -2.37 -6.78 -20.70
N ALA A 164 -2.71 -5.69 -21.40
CA ALA A 164 -3.26 -4.47 -20.81
C ALA A 164 -4.62 -4.68 -20.13
N ALA A 165 -5.44 -5.64 -20.61
CA ALA A 165 -6.72 -5.94 -20.01
C ALA A 165 -6.55 -6.65 -18.65
N GLU A 166 -5.66 -7.64 -18.57
CA GLU A 166 -5.28 -8.27 -17.31
C GLU A 166 -4.59 -7.29 -16.36
N ASP A 167 -3.75 -6.40 -16.89
CA ASP A 167 -3.09 -5.35 -16.11
C ASP A 167 -4.12 -4.46 -15.41
N THR A 168 -5.09 -3.94 -16.17
CA THR A 168 -6.14 -3.06 -15.64
C THR A 168 -7.00 -3.80 -14.60
N ARG A 169 -7.37 -5.06 -14.86
CA ARG A 169 -8.16 -5.88 -13.93
C ARG A 169 -7.41 -6.10 -12.62
N THR A 170 -6.16 -6.53 -12.68
CA THR A 170 -5.34 -6.82 -11.49
C THR A 170 -5.12 -5.57 -10.65
N LEU A 171 -4.87 -4.42 -11.30
CA LEU A 171 -4.77 -3.13 -10.61
C LEU A 171 -6.08 -2.76 -9.91
N ALA A 172 -7.20 -2.86 -10.63
CA ALA A 172 -8.52 -2.55 -10.10
C ALA A 172 -8.91 -3.47 -8.94
N ASP A 173 -8.59 -4.76 -9.01
CA ASP A 173 -8.90 -5.74 -7.97
C ASP A 173 -8.08 -5.46 -6.71
N ALA A 174 -6.77 -5.20 -6.83
CA ALA A 174 -5.92 -4.83 -5.70
C ALA A 174 -6.43 -3.57 -4.99
N LEU A 175 -6.79 -2.53 -5.74
CA LEU A 175 -7.33 -1.29 -5.18
C LEU A 175 -8.72 -1.51 -4.53
N ARG A 176 -9.59 -2.32 -5.16
CA ARG A 176 -10.89 -2.69 -4.60
C ARG A 176 -10.76 -3.47 -3.30
N ASP A 177 -9.71 -4.28 -3.18
CA ASP A 177 -9.37 -5.06 -1.98
C ASP A 177 -8.58 -4.26 -0.94
N GLY A 178 -8.43 -2.94 -1.13
CA GLY A 178 -7.93 -2.03 -0.09
C GLY A 178 -6.42 -1.80 -0.14
N ALA A 179 -5.76 -2.12 -1.26
CA ALA A 179 -4.38 -1.71 -1.45
C ALA A 179 -4.26 -0.18 -1.38
N PHE A 180 -3.28 0.31 -0.63
CA PHE A 180 -2.91 1.72 -0.54
C PHE A 180 -2.28 2.21 -1.84
N THR A 181 -1.40 1.39 -2.42
CA THR A 181 -0.77 1.62 -3.72
C THR A 181 -0.37 0.28 -4.33
N VAL A 182 -0.27 0.25 -5.65
CA VAL A 182 0.18 -0.90 -6.42
C VAL A 182 1.44 -0.51 -7.18
N LEU A 183 2.46 -1.36 -7.13
CA LEU A 183 3.75 -1.19 -7.78
C LEU A 183 4.01 -2.37 -8.71
N ASP A 184 4.60 -2.11 -9.86
CA ASP A 184 4.92 -3.14 -10.84
C ASP A 184 6.41 -3.52 -10.74
N ASP A 185 6.67 -4.81 -10.57
CA ASP A 185 7.99 -5.42 -10.46
C ASP A 185 8.73 -5.39 -11.83
N PRO A 186 10.02 -4.98 -11.94
CA PRO A 186 10.97 -4.61 -10.89
C PRO A 186 10.62 -3.32 -10.14
N VAL A 187 10.69 -3.39 -8.81
CA VAL A 187 10.53 -2.23 -7.91
C VAL A 187 11.90 -1.80 -7.39
N PRO A 188 12.42 -0.63 -7.82
CA PRO A 188 13.60 -0.03 -7.21
C PRO A 188 13.40 0.24 -5.72
N ILE A 189 14.46 0.10 -4.92
CA ILE A 189 14.39 0.30 -3.47
C ILE A 189 13.89 1.71 -3.12
N GLU A 190 14.31 2.73 -3.87
CA GLU A 190 13.88 4.11 -3.66
C GLU A 190 12.38 4.28 -3.88
N THR A 191 11.81 3.58 -4.87
CA THR A 191 10.36 3.61 -5.13
C THR A 191 9.57 2.97 -3.98
N MET A 192 10.07 1.85 -3.44
CA MET A 192 9.48 1.22 -2.26
C MET A 192 9.57 2.12 -1.03
N LEU A 193 10.73 2.73 -0.78
CA LEU A 193 10.92 3.66 0.34
C LEU A 193 10.01 4.89 0.22
N GLN A 194 9.85 5.46 -0.97
CA GLN A 194 8.90 6.55 -1.21
C GLN A 194 7.45 6.12 -0.96
N ALA A 195 7.07 4.90 -1.35
CA ALA A 195 5.74 4.36 -1.07
C ALA A 195 5.50 4.22 0.45
N LEU A 196 6.48 3.69 1.19
CA LEU A 196 6.44 3.58 2.64
C LEU A 196 6.39 4.95 3.34
N GLU A 197 7.18 5.92 2.87
CA GLU A 197 7.13 7.30 3.37
C GLU A 197 5.74 7.91 3.19
N ARG A 198 5.10 7.70 2.03
CA ARG A 198 3.72 8.15 1.78
C ARG A 198 2.72 7.48 2.71
N VAL A 199 2.92 6.20 3.06
CA VAL A 199 2.08 5.51 4.06
C VAL A 199 2.22 6.19 5.41
N VAL A 200 3.43 6.44 5.90
CA VAL A 200 3.67 7.10 7.20
C VAL A 200 3.06 8.50 7.24
N ARG A 201 3.34 9.33 6.21
CA ARG A 201 2.79 10.68 6.09
C ARG A 201 1.27 10.70 6.07
N ARG A 202 0.64 9.83 5.25
CA ARG A 202 -0.81 9.90 5.00
C ARG A 202 -1.64 9.14 6.01
N HIS A 203 -1.20 7.95 6.41
CA HIS A 203 -1.97 7.06 7.28
C HIS A 203 -1.70 7.37 8.76
N TYR A 204 -0.46 7.70 9.10
CA TYR A 204 -0.07 7.98 10.48
C TYR A 204 0.23 9.46 10.77
N ARG A 205 0.02 10.36 9.79
CA ARG A 205 0.18 11.82 9.94
C ARG A 205 1.57 12.23 10.44
N ASP A 206 2.63 11.58 9.95
CA ASP A 206 4.02 11.77 10.40
C ASP A 206 4.28 11.37 11.86
N HIS A 207 3.31 10.76 12.53
CA HIS A 207 3.48 10.18 13.85
C HIS A 207 3.65 8.68 13.70
N TRP A 208 4.43 8.06 14.56
CA TRP A 208 4.45 6.60 14.63
C TRP A 208 3.21 6.13 15.39
N PRO A 209 2.60 4.97 15.06
CA PRO A 209 1.65 4.36 15.98
C PRO A 209 2.36 4.16 17.32
N ALA A 210 1.92 4.91 18.33
CA ALA A 210 2.28 4.62 19.71
C ALA A 210 1.70 3.23 20.02
N ALA A 211 2.54 2.34 20.55
CA ALA A 211 2.15 1.00 20.95
C ALA A 211 1.06 1.03 22.03
#